data_AF-A0A285RES9-F1
#
_entry.id   AF-A0A285RES9-F1
#
_cell.length_a   1.000
_cell.length_b   1.000
_cell.length_c   1.000
_cell.angle_alpha   90.00
_cell.angle_beta   90.00
_cell.angle_gamma   90.00
#
_symmetry.space_group_name_H-M   'P 1'
#
loop_
_entity.id
_entity.type
_entity.pdbx_description
1 polymer ?
#
loop_
_entity_poly.entity_id
_entity_poly.type
_entity_poly.pdbx_seq_one_letter_code
_entity_poly.pdbx_strand_id
1 'polypeptide(L)'
;MKKIVSILLISLMLSIAMGCGSTNSEKIQGDSQSATNHTDEEDVNNDTNQKVEVDEGLLEVEVTLPASFFSDSEEEVTQESLEEKIKDEDGIKSVKLNEDGSVTYEMTKKKQKEMLDEIKESIDESCQSLVDNEDTSFVSIEYNDDVTEFTCVMTNTEPNLSESFSVISIYLLGAYYNTFAGESDFDVKVQYVNEESGETVYEGSYQEWLKKAEASGN
;
A
#
# COMPACT_ATOMS: atom_id res chain seq x y z
N MET A 1 -7.18 -26.64 -13.17
CA MET A 1 -6.78 -25.57 -14.11
C MET A 1 -7.70 -24.40 -13.80
N LYS A 2 -7.30 -23.28 -13.21
CA LYS A 2 -6.03 -22.52 -13.21
C LYS A 2 -5.57 -22.29 -11.76
N LYS A 3 -4.30 -22.61 -11.45
CA LYS A 3 -3.65 -22.43 -10.14
C LYS A 3 -2.42 -21.54 -10.31
N ILE A 4 -2.60 -20.26 -10.64
CA ILE A 4 -1.48 -19.36 -10.96
C ILE A 4 -1.50 -18.07 -10.13
N VAL A 5 -2.52 -17.78 -9.31
CA VAL A 5 -2.61 -16.46 -8.65
C VAL A 5 -1.82 -16.36 -7.32
N SER A 6 -1.48 -17.47 -6.65
CA SER A 6 -0.80 -17.41 -5.33
C SER A 6 0.73 -17.39 -5.35
N ILE A 7 1.40 -17.12 -6.49
CA ILE A 7 2.87 -17.12 -6.59
C ILE A 7 3.38 -15.81 -7.22
N LEU A 8 2.87 -14.65 -6.79
CA LEU A 8 3.39 -13.36 -7.27
C LEU A 8 4.07 -12.50 -6.20
N LEU A 9 3.90 -12.80 -4.91
CA LEU A 9 4.46 -11.97 -3.83
C LEU A 9 5.81 -12.46 -3.24
N ILE A 10 6.39 -13.58 -3.69
CA ILE A 10 7.63 -14.15 -3.08
C ILE A 10 8.78 -14.39 -4.09
N SER A 11 8.63 -14.06 -5.39
CA SER A 11 9.59 -14.51 -6.42
C SER A 11 10.34 -13.44 -7.24
N LEU A 12 10.31 -12.14 -6.91
CA LEU A 12 11.01 -11.13 -7.74
C LEU A 12 12.12 -10.32 -7.03
N MET A 13 12.87 -10.97 -6.13
CA MET A 13 14.09 -10.39 -5.54
C MET A 13 15.37 -11.22 -5.80
N LEU A 14 15.46 -11.92 -6.94
CA LEU A 14 16.75 -12.46 -7.41
C LEU A 14 16.86 -12.46 -8.94
N SER A 15 17.44 -11.39 -9.50
CA SER A 15 18.44 -11.53 -10.57
C SER A 15 19.41 -10.35 -10.60
N ILE A 16 20.68 -10.71 -10.67
CA ILE A 16 21.86 -9.95 -10.27
C ILE A 16 22.44 -9.13 -11.44
N ALA A 17 23.00 -7.99 -11.06
CA ALA A 17 24.11 -7.20 -11.63
C ALA A 17 24.77 -7.65 -12.95
N MET A 18 25.06 -6.66 -13.81
CA MET A 18 26.42 -6.31 -14.30
C MET A 18 26.35 -5.12 -15.26
N GLY A 19 27.11 -4.05 -14.98
CA GLY A 19 27.24 -2.93 -15.93
C GLY A 19 28.01 -1.71 -15.40
N CYS A 20 29.22 -1.92 -14.88
CA CYS A 20 30.15 -0.82 -14.61
C CYS A 20 30.66 -0.25 -15.94
N GLY A 21 30.43 1.03 -16.18
CA GLY A 21 30.93 1.76 -17.35
C GLY A 21 31.52 3.10 -16.92
N SER A 22 32.77 3.08 -16.47
CA SER A 22 33.59 4.28 -16.29
C SER A 22 34.07 4.78 -17.66
N THR A 23 33.78 6.02 -18.04
CA THR A 23 34.66 6.81 -18.91
C THR A 23 34.74 8.25 -18.42
N ASN A 24 35.96 8.62 -18.03
CA ASN A 24 36.39 9.95 -17.67
C ASN A 24 36.96 10.67 -18.92
N SER A 25 37.08 12.01 -18.84
CA SER A 25 37.55 13.00 -19.84
C SER A 25 36.46 13.51 -20.78
N GLU A 26 36.23 14.81 -20.96
CA GLU A 26 37.22 15.88 -21.12
C GLU A 26 36.93 17.17 -20.34
N LYS A 27 38.05 17.79 -20.00
CA LYS A 27 38.30 19.10 -19.43
C LYS A 27 38.21 20.16 -20.51
N ILE A 28 37.47 21.26 -20.33
CA ILE A 28 37.91 22.59 -20.79
C ILE A 28 37.62 23.64 -19.72
N GLN A 29 38.71 24.27 -19.32
CA GLN A 29 38.85 25.44 -18.47
C GLN A 29 38.79 26.69 -19.36
N GLY A 30 37.97 27.67 -18.98
CA GLY A 30 37.93 29.01 -19.58
C GLY A 30 37.86 30.06 -18.46
N ASP A 31 39.03 30.62 -18.16
CA ASP A 31 39.27 31.72 -17.22
C ASP A 31 38.71 33.06 -17.76
N SER A 32 38.13 33.89 -16.89
CA SER A 32 38.58 35.29 -16.64
C SER A 32 37.60 36.07 -15.74
N GLN A 33 37.96 36.15 -14.46
CA GLN A 33 38.16 37.39 -13.68
C GLN A 33 37.21 38.60 -13.89
N SER A 34 36.47 38.96 -12.83
CA SER A 34 36.42 40.36 -12.36
C SER A 34 36.05 40.41 -10.88
N ALA A 35 36.98 40.94 -10.08
CA ALA A 35 36.81 41.26 -8.68
C ALA A 35 36.25 42.67 -8.54
N THR A 36 35.40 42.90 -7.53
CA THR A 36 35.40 44.16 -6.75
C THR A 36 34.80 43.86 -5.36
N ASN A 37 35.60 44.16 -4.33
CA ASN A 37 35.25 44.10 -2.90
C ASN A 37 34.57 45.40 -2.43
N HIS A 38 33.74 45.27 -1.39
CA HIS A 38 33.50 46.17 -0.24
C HIS A 38 32.09 45.91 0.32
N THR A 39 31.74 45.93 1.61
CA THR A 39 32.37 45.83 2.94
C THR A 39 31.18 45.74 3.91
N ASP A 40 31.27 44.82 4.88
CA ASP A 40 30.63 44.72 6.21
C ASP A 40 29.35 45.50 6.51
N GLU A 41 28.28 44.81 6.91
CA GLU A 41 27.53 45.07 8.16
C GLU A 41 26.95 43.75 8.72
N GLU A 42 27.04 43.62 10.05
CA GLU A 42 26.57 42.51 10.88
C GLU A 42 25.03 42.41 10.86
N ASP A 43 24.48 41.20 10.73
CA ASP A 43 23.19 40.89 11.36
C ASP A 43 23.19 39.45 11.87
N VAL A 44 23.05 39.35 13.19
CA VAL A 44 22.89 38.14 13.96
C VAL A 44 21.45 37.70 13.79
N ASN A 45 21.20 36.71 12.94
CA ASN A 45 19.98 35.90 13.04
C ASN A 45 20.34 34.43 13.14
N ASN A 46 20.49 34.02 14.40
CA ASN A 46 20.42 32.65 14.85
C ASN A 46 18.99 32.14 14.63
N ASP A 47 18.73 31.59 13.44
CA ASP A 47 17.56 30.78 13.19
C ASP A 47 18.03 29.47 12.54
N THR A 48 18.68 28.63 13.35
CA THR A 48 18.75 27.20 13.06
C THR A 48 17.35 26.62 13.17
N ASN A 49 16.54 26.84 12.13
CA ASN A 49 15.50 25.92 11.73
C ASN A 49 16.20 24.64 11.25
N GLN A 50 16.75 23.88 12.20
CA GLN A 50 17.09 22.48 11.98
C GLN A 50 15.75 21.79 11.75
N LYS A 51 15.37 21.66 10.48
CA LYS A 51 14.50 20.59 10.00
C LYS A 51 15.21 19.31 10.45
N VAL A 52 14.84 18.81 11.63
CA VAL A 52 15.27 17.49 12.09
C VAL A 52 14.60 16.53 11.13
N GLU A 53 15.32 16.15 10.09
CA GLU A 53 14.92 15.12 9.16
C GLU A 53 15.01 13.81 9.93
N VAL A 54 13.87 13.38 10.49
CA VAL A 54 13.78 12.14 11.25
C VAL A 54 13.91 11.00 10.25
N ASP A 55 15.00 10.25 10.35
CA ASP A 55 15.21 9.05 9.53
C ASP A 55 14.15 8.00 9.88
N GLU A 56 13.21 7.76 8.98
CA GLU A 56 12.15 6.76 9.14
C GLU A 56 12.69 5.33 9.32
N GLY A 57 13.95 5.07 8.93
CA GLY A 57 14.63 3.80 9.21
C GLY A 57 14.93 3.59 10.70
N LEU A 58 14.91 4.65 11.52
CA LEU A 58 15.09 4.59 12.97
C LEU A 58 13.76 4.54 13.72
N LEU A 59 12.64 4.84 13.07
CA LEU A 59 11.31 4.81 13.69
C LEU A 59 10.70 3.42 13.52
N GLU A 60 10.13 2.91 14.60
CA GLU A 60 9.54 1.58 14.66
C GLU A 60 8.03 1.67 14.82
N VAL A 61 7.35 0.64 14.32
CA VAL A 61 5.90 0.44 14.40
C VAL A 61 5.59 -1.02 14.67
N GLU A 62 4.45 -1.26 15.32
CA GLU A 62 3.89 -2.59 15.51
C GLU A 62 2.66 -2.75 14.60
N VAL A 63 2.62 -3.83 13.83
CA VAL A 63 1.49 -4.19 12.97
C VAL A 63 0.96 -5.55 13.41
N THR A 64 -0.32 -5.63 13.77
CA THR A 64 -0.97 -6.87 14.18
C THR A 64 -1.90 -7.38 13.08
N LEU A 65 -1.55 -8.52 12.50
CA LEU A 65 -2.36 -9.21 11.51
C LEU A 65 -3.30 -10.22 12.18
N PRO A 66 -4.61 -10.19 11.90
CA PRO A 66 -5.58 -11.16 12.42
C PRO A 66 -5.25 -12.60 12.04
N ALA A 67 -5.66 -13.57 12.87
CA ALA A 67 -5.44 -15.00 12.64
C ALA A 67 -5.97 -15.50 11.28
N SER A 68 -7.02 -14.86 10.76
CA SER A 68 -7.63 -15.19 9.46
C SER A 68 -6.68 -15.00 8.27
N PHE A 69 -5.61 -14.21 8.41
CA PHE A 69 -4.61 -14.04 7.35
C PHE A 69 -3.76 -15.30 7.17
N PHE A 70 -3.74 -16.18 8.18
CA PHE A 70 -2.92 -17.37 8.20
C PHE A 70 -3.75 -18.67 8.17
N SER A 71 -5.08 -18.59 8.11
CA SER A 71 -5.93 -19.79 8.19
C SER A 71 -5.78 -20.74 7.01
N ASP A 72 -5.36 -20.22 5.85
CA ASP A 72 -5.15 -20.99 4.62
C ASP A 72 -3.68 -21.33 4.36
N SER A 73 -2.79 -21.13 5.35
CA SER A 73 -1.38 -21.49 5.18
C SER A 73 -1.20 -23.01 5.13
N GLU A 74 -0.42 -23.49 4.17
CA GLU A 74 -0.07 -24.92 4.07
C GLU A 74 0.80 -25.39 5.24
N GLU A 75 1.50 -24.44 5.88
CA GLU A 75 2.36 -24.65 7.03
C GLU A 75 1.63 -24.26 8.32
N GLU A 76 1.94 -24.98 9.41
CA GLU A 76 1.49 -24.60 10.74
C GLU A 76 2.12 -23.27 11.16
N VAL A 77 1.28 -22.35 11.61
CA VAL A 77 1.70 -21.06 12.15
C VAL A 77 2.20 -21.28 13.56
N THR A 78 3.52 -21.26 13.73
CA THR A 78 4.19 -21.40 15.02
C THR A 78 5.12 -20.23 15.22
N GLN A 79 5.46 -19.93 16.48
CA GLN A 79 6.45 -18.88 16.77
C GLN A 79 7.78 -19.14 16.04
N GLU A 80 8.25 -20.38 16.02
CA GLU A 80 9.49 -20.77 15.34
C GLU A 80 9.41 -20.58 13.82
N SER A 81 8.29 -20.96 13.18
CA SER A 81 8.13 -20.78 11.73
C SER A 81 8.01 -19.32 11.33
N LEU A 82 7.44 -18.47 12.19
CA LEU A 82 7.39 -17.01 11.98
C LEU A 82 8.77 -16.37 12.16
N GLU A 83 9.50 -16.73 13.22
CA GLU A 83 10.86 -16.25 13.46
C GLU A 83 11.80 -16.64 12.31
N GLU A 84 11.68 -17.85 11.77
CA GLU A 84 12.46 -18.28 10.61
C GLU A 84 12.18 -17.41 9.38
N LYS A 85 10.92 -17.04 9.12
CA LYS A 85 10.51 -16.25 7.95
C LYS A 85 11.05 -14.82 7.96
N ILE A 86 11.31 -14.25 9.13
CA ILE A 86 11.76 -12.86 9.24
C ILE A 86 13.29 -12.73 9.37
N LYS A 87 14.04 -13.83 9.51
CA LYS A 87 15.50 -13.79 9.76
C LYS A 87 16.29 -13.02 8.71
N ASP A 88 15.87 -13.15 7.45
CA ASP A 88 16.53 -12.55 6.30
C ASP A 88 15.75 -11.33 5.76
N GLU A 89 14.71 -10.89 6.48
CA GLU A 89 13.88 -9.75 6.09
C GLU A 89 14.40 -8.45 6.72
N ASP A 90 15.13 -7.67 5.91
CA ASP A 90 15.60 -6.36 6.32
C ASP A 90 14.42 -5.46 6.74
N GLY A 91 14.58 -4.80 7.89
CA GLY A 91 13.60 -3.85 8.42
C GLY A 91 12.50 -4.47 9.29
N ILE A 92 12.44 -5.80 9.44
CA ILE A 92 11.61 -6.49 10.46
C ILE A 92 12.49 -6.86 11.65
N LYS A 93 12.09 -6.46 12.86
CA LYS A 93 12.88 -6.64 14.09
C LYS A 93 12.46 -7.85 14.89
N SER A 94 11.15 -8.03 15.05
CA SER A 94 10.60 -9.11 15.85
C SER A 94 9.22 -9.51 15.33
N VAL A 95 8.82 -10.73 15.66
CA VAL A 95 7.50 -11.27 15.37
C VAL A 95 6.99 -12.03 16.58
N LYS A 96 5.70 -11.92 16.86
CA LYS A 96 5.05 -12.57 18.00
C LYS A 96 3.72 -13.18 17.60
N LEU A 97 3.58 -14.48 17.84
CA LEU A 97 2.29 -15.17 17.83
C LEU A 97 1.54 -14.89 19.14
N ASN A 98 0.32 -14.36 19.05
CA ASN A 98 -0.54 -14.05 20.18
C ASN A 98 -1.47 -15.22 20.54
N GLU A 99 -2.05 -15.20 21.75
CA GLU A 99 -2.94 -16.26 22.25
C GLU A 99 -4.23 -16.42 21.43
N ASP A 100 -4.68 -15.35 20.77
CA ASP A 100 -5.85 -15.34 19.88
C ASP A 100 -5.52 -15.79 18.44
N GLY A 101 -4.26 -16.18 18.18
CA GLY A 101 -3.77 -16.59 16.87
C GLY A 101 -3.39 -15.44 15.94
N SER A 102 -3.56 -14.18 16.35
CA SER A 102 -3.01 -13.05 15.60
C SER A 102 -1.48 -13.02 15.66
N VAL A 103 -0.85 -12.36 14.69
CA VAL A 103 0.60 -12.21 14.64
C VAL A 103 0.97 -10.73 14.63
N THR A 104 1.83 -10.32 15.56
CA THR A 104 2.33 -8.95 15.64
C THR A 104 3.77 -8.87 15.15
N TYR A 105 4.02 -7.96 14.21
CA TYR A 105 5.34 -7.68 13.67
C TYR A 105 5.81 -6.32 14.16
N GLU A 106 7.04 -6.26 14.66
CA GLU A 106 7.75 -5.01 14.94
C GLU A 106 8.69 -4.73 13.78
N MET A 107 8.52 -3.59 13.10
CA MET A 107 9.29 -3.25 11.91
C MET A 107 9.59 -1.76 11.83
N THR A 108 10.55 -1.39 10.99
CA THR A 108 10.83 0.02 10.69
C THR A 108 9.67 0.63 9.89
N LYS A 109 9.43 1.94 10.04
CA LYS A 109 8.45 2.66 9.21
C LYS A 109 8.77 2.57 7.72
N LYS A 110 10.06 2.56 7.38
CA LYS A 110 10.52 2.35 6.00
C LYS A 110 10.04 1.01 5.43
N LYS A 111 10.19 -0.09 6.17
CA LYS A 111 9.71 -1.41 5.75
C LYS A 111 8.20 -1.48 5.68
N GLN A 112 7.49 -0.88 6.64
CA GLN A 112 6.03 -0.77 6.58
C GLN A 112 5.58 -0.05 5.30
N LYS A 113 6.21 1.09 4.99
CA LYS A 113 5.91 1.85 3.77
C LYS A 113 6.17 1.04 2.50
N GLU A 114 7.31 0.35 2.42
CA GLU A 114 7.63 -0.54 1.29
C GLU A 114 6.54 -1.59 1.09
N MET A 115 6.08 -2.25 2.17
CA MET A 115 4.98 -3.22 2.10
C MET A 115 3.66 -2.59 1.66
N LEU A 116 3.33 -1.39 2.15
CA LEU A 116 2.11 -0.67 1.76
C LEU A 116 2.14 -0.26 0.28
N ASP A 117 3.31 0.15 -0.23
CA ASP A 117 3.48 0.51 -1.64
C ASP A 117 3.30 -0.74 -2.54
N GLU A 118 3.83 -1.91 -2.15
CA GLU A 118 3.58 -3.19 -2.85
C GLU A 118 2.10 -3.62 -2.83
N ILE A 119 1.40 -3.39 -1.72
CA ILE A 119 -0.04 -3.66 -1.63
C ILE A 119 -0.80 -2.72 -2.57
N LYS A 120 -0.43 -1.44 -2.67
CA LYS A 120 -1.05 -0.51 -3.62
C LYS A 120 -0.87 -0.96 -5.07
N GLU A 121 0.32 -1.42 -5.44
CA GLU A 121 0.54 -2.00 -6.78
C GLU A 121 -0.40 -3.18 -7.04
N SER A 122 -0.60 -4.07 -6.06
CA SER A 122 -1.55 -5.19 -6.18
C SER A 122 -3.02 -4.74 -6.27
N ILE A 123 -3.37 -3.63 -5.61
CA ILE A 123 -4.69 -3.01 -5.69
C ILE A 123 -4.89 -2.40 -7.08
N ASP A 124 -3.89 -1.71 -7.63
CA ASP A 124 -3.94 -1.15 -8.99
C ASP A 124 -4.20 -2.26 -10.02
N GLU A 125 -3.49 -3.38 -9.92
CA GLU A 125 -3.70 -4.54 -10.79
C GLU A 125 -5.11 -5.13 -10.65
N SER A 126 -5.64 -5.18 -9.42
CA SER A 126 -6.99 -5.68 -9.14
C SER A 126 -8.07 -4.75 -9.69
N CYS A 127 -7.90 -3.43 -9.52
CA CYS A 127 -8.76 -2.40 -10.09
C CYS A 127 -8.76 -2.47 -11.63
N GLN A 128 -7.58 -2.57 -12.24
CA GLN A 128 -7.48 -2.72 -13.70
C GLN A 128 -8.14 -4.01 -14.18
N SER A 129 -7.98 -5.11 -13.46
CA SER A 129 -8.64 -6.39 -13.80
C SER A 129 -10.17 -6.30 -13.74
N LEU A 130 -10.73 -5.47 -12.86
CA LEU A 130 -12.16 -5.20 -12.81
C LEU A 130 -12.61 -4.34 -13.99
N VAL A 131 -11.84 -3.32 -14.37
CA VAL A 131 -12.12 -2.48 -15.55
C VAL A 131 -12.05 -3.28 -16.85
N ASP A 132 -11.08 -4.19 -16.98
CA ASP A 132 -10.90 -5.03 -18.16
C ASP A 132 -11.91 -6.19 -18.23
N ASN A 133 -12.73 -6.38 -17.20
CA ASN A 133 -13.70 -7.47 -17.14
C ASN A 133 -14.97 -7.14 -17.94
N GLU A 134 -15.21 -7.90 -19.01
CA GLU A 134 -16.38 -7.78 -19.90
C GLU A 134 -17.75 -7.94 -19.20
N ASP A 135 -17.80 -8.59 -18.03
CA ASP A 135 -19.03 -8.73 -17.23
C ASP A 135 -19.37 -7.46 -16.42
N THR A 136 -18.47 -6.48 -16.39
CA THR A 136 -18.67 -5.17 -15.74
C THR A 136 -18.75 -4.06 -16.78
N SER A 137 -19.28 -2.92 -16.37
CA SER A 137 -19.34 -1.69 -17.16
C SER A 137 -18.43 -0.59 -16.60
N PHE A 138 -17.49 -0.96 -15.73
CA PHE A 138 -16.52 -0.04 -15.15
C PHE A 138 -15.61 0.54 -16.24
N VAL A 139 -15.40 1.85 -16.18
CA VAL A 139 -14.50 2.62 -17.05
C VAL A 139 -13.20 2.94 -16.32
N SER A 140 -13.30 3.29 -15.04
CA SER A 140 -12.16 3.51 -14.17
C SER A 140 -12.52 3.19 -12.73
N ILE A 141 -11.50 2.87 -11.94
CA ILE A 141 -11.60 2.72 -10.49
C ILE A 141 -10.41 3.46 -9.90
N GLU A 142 -10.69 4.48 -9.10
CA GLU A 142 -9.68 5.29 -8.41
C GLU A 142 -9.90 5.21 -6.90
N TYR A 143 -8.85 5.45 -6.12
CA TYR A 143 -8.92 5.47 -4.67
C TYR A 143 -8.04 6.56 -4.05
N ASN A 144 -8.35 6.97 -2.83
CA ASN A 144 -7.55 7.94 -2.08
C ASN A 144 -6.26 7.32 -1.51
N ASP A 145 -5.31 8.14 -1.07
CA ASP A 145 -4.00 7.66 -0.61
C ASP A 145 -4.07 6.65 0.54
N ASP A 146 -5.06 6.75 1.43
CA ASP A 146 -5.25 5.84 2.57
C ASP A 146 -6.07 4.58 2.21
N VAL A 147 -6.51 4.48 0.94
CA VAL A 147 -7.25 3.32 0.41
C VAL A 147 -8.55 3.07 1.18
N THR A 148 -9.19 4.13 1.66
CA THR A 148 -10.46 4.11 2.41
C THR A 148 -11.64 4.58 1.57
N GLU A 149 -11.41 5.20 0.42
CA GLU A 149 -12.45 5.71 -0.46
C GLU A 149 -12.14 5.30 -1.90
N PHE A 150 -13.06 4.55 -2.51
CA PHE A 150 -12.99 4.15 -3.91
C PHE A 150 -14.11 4.80 -4.71
N THR A 151 -13.76 5.34 -5.88
CA THR A 151 -14.71 5.84 -6.86
C THR A 151 -14.60 5.00 -8.12
N CYS A 152 -15.68 4.30 -8.45
CA CYS A 152 -15.77 3.48 -9.66
C CYS A 152 -16.67 4.18 -10.68
N VAL A 153 -16.11 4.63 -11.80
CA VAL A 153 -16.88 5.20 -12.89
C VAL A 153 -17.41 4.06 -13.76
N MET A 154 -18.68 4.10 -14.14
CA MET A 154 -19.32 3.05 -14.95
C MET A 154 -20.28 3.60 -15.99
N THR A 155 -20.54 2.83 -17.05
CA THR A 155 -21.48 3.22 -18.12
C THR A 155 -22.92 2.82 -17.84
N ASN A 156 -23.15 1.76 -17.04
CA ASN A 156 -24.51 1.38 -16.65
C ASN A 156 -25.15 2.46 -15.75
N THR A 157 -26.48 2.57 -15.84
CA THR A 157 -27.27 3.48 -14.99
C THR A 157 -27.58 2.90 -13.62
N GLU A 158 -27.44 1.58 -13.46
CA GLU A 158 -27.58 0.85 -12.20
C GLU A 158 -26.58 -0.32 -12.17
N PRO A 159 -26.07 -0.73 -11.00
CA PRO A 159 -25.12 -1.84 -10.92
C PRO A 159 -25.75 -3.17 -11.34
N ASN A 160 -25.06 -3.89 -12.22
CA ASN A 160 -25.39 -5.26 -12.59
C ASN A 160 -24.98 -6.26 -11.48
N LEU A 161 -25.23 -7.54 -11.70
CA LEU A 161 -24.90 -8.57 -10.70
C LEU A 161 -23.40 -8.69 -10.43
N SER A 162 -22.56 -8.62 -11.48
CA SER A 162 -21.10 -8.68 -11.35
C SER A 162 -20.59 -7.50 -10.54
N GLU A 163 -21.02 -6.28 -10.87
CA GLU A 163 -20.65 -5.03 -10.18
C GLU A 163 -21.13 -5.02 -8.72
N SER A 164 -22.30 -5.59 -8.46
CA SER A 164 -22.83 -5.78 -7.10
C SER A 164 -22.00 -6.75 -6.27
N PHE A 165 -21.30 -7.70 -6.89
CA PHE A 165 -20.33 -8.58 -6.20
C PHE A 165 -18.94 -7.96 -6.12
N SER A 166 -18.49 -7.24 -7.16
CA SER A 166 -17.20 -6.56 -7.21
C SER A 166 -17.02 -5.59 -6.05
N VAL A 167 -18.10 -4.96 -5.56
CA VAL A 167 -18.04 -4.05 -4.41
C VAL A 167 -17.45 -4.74 -3.17
N ILE A 168 -17.75 -6.03 -2.96
CA ILE A 168 -17.25 -6.80 -1.82
C ILE A 168 -15.73 -6.96 -1.93
N SER A 169 -15.25 -7.29 -3.13
CA SER A 169 -13.81 -7.39 -3.40
C SER A 169 -13.11 -6.05 -3.15
N ILE A 170 -13.69 -4.93 -3.59
CA ILE A 170 -13.12 -3.59 -3.40
C ILE A 170 -13.06 -3.23 -1.91
N TYR A 171 -14.11 -3.53 -1.13
CA TYR A 171 -14.06 -3.35 0.33
C TYR A 171 -12.89 -4.14 0.95
N LEU A 172 -12.69 -5.38 0.52
CA LEU A 172 -11.62 -6.23 1.03
C LEU A 172 -10.22 -5.72 0.65
N LEU A 173 -10.05 -5.13 -0.54
CA LEU A 173 -8.78 -4.50 -0.94
C LEU A 173 -8.38 -3.38 0.03
N GLY A 174 -9.29 -2.43 0.29
CA GLY A 174 -9.05 -1.34 1.23
C GLY A 174 -8.85 -1.84 2.67
N ALA A 175 -9.62 -2.84 3.08
CA ALA A 175 -9.51 -3.40 4.43
C ALA A 175 -8.18 -4.13 4.64
N TYR A 176 -7.70 -4.83 3.61
CA TYR A 176 -6.40 -5.48 3.61
C TYR A 176 -5.28 -4.45 3.75
N TYR A 177 -5.29 -3.39 2.95
CA TYR A 177 -4.31 -2.30 3.05
C TYR A 177 -4.27 -1.70 4.46
N ASN A 178 -5.44 -1.31 4.99
CA ASN A 178 -5.52 -0.63 6.28
C ASN A 178 -5.09 -1.53 7.46
N THR A 179 -5.28 -2.84 7.36
CA THR A 179 -4.76 -3.80 8.33
C THR A 179 -3.22 -3.76 8.41
N PHE A 180 -2.54 -3.70 7.26
CA PHE A 180 -1.07 -3.56 7.20
C PHE A 180 -0.58 -2.15 7.54
N ALA A 181 -1.42 -1.14 7.33
CA ALA A 181 -1.14 0.22 7.79
C ALA A 181 -1.15 0.33 9.33
N GLY A 182 -1.68 -0.69 10.02
CA GLY A 182 -1.83 -0.70 11.48
C GLY A 182 -3.06 0.07 11.95
N GLU A 183 -3.97 0.41 11.03
CA GLU A 183 -5.23 1.09 11.34
C GLU A 183 -6.26 0.08 11.85
N SER A 184 -6.88 0.39 12.98
CA SER A 184 -7.87 -0.50 13.63
C SER A 184 -9.30 0.03 13.56
N ASP A 185 -9.49 1.32 13.25
CA ASP A 185 -10.79 1.97 13.11
C ASP A 185 -10.89 2.62 11.72
N PHE A 186 -11.03 1.76 10.71
CA PHE A 186 -11.22 2.19 9.33
C PHE A 186 -12.58 1.72 8.78
N ASP A 187 -13.08 2.46 7.79
CA ASP A 187 -14.23 2.07 6.99
C ASP A 187 -13.94 2.37 5.52
N VAL A 188 -14.00 1.34 4.68
CA VAL A 188 -13.77 1.47 3.25
C VAL A 188 -15.10 1.81 2.59
N LYS A 189 -15.17 2.99 1.97
CA LYS A 189 -16.33 3.46 1.23
C LYS A 189 -16.14 3.23 -0.25
N VAL A 190 -17.19 2.78 -0.92
CA VAL A 190 -17.21 2.57 -2.36
C VAL A 190 -18.42 3.28 -2.94
N GLN A 191 -18.18 4.08 -3.96
CA GLN A 191 -19.20 4.80 -4.70
C GLN A 191 -19.08 4.50 -6.19
N TYR A 192 -20.21 4.21 -6.82
CA TYR A 192 -20.30 4.03 -8.27
C TYR A 192 -20.94 5.25 -8.89
N VAL A 193 -20.27 5.82 -9.88
CA VAL A 193 -20.67 7.05 -10.55
C VAL A 193 -20.93 6.76 -12.02
N ASN A 194 -22.10 7.17 -12.52
CA ASN A 194 -22.40 7.04 -13.94
C ASN A 194 -21.54 8.03 -14.76
N GLU A 195 -20.88 7.54 -15.80
CA GLU A 195 -19.96 8.32 -16.63
C GLU A 195 -20.66 9.50 -17.34
N GLU A 196 -21.87 9.29 -17.84
CA GLU A 196 -22.57 10.31 -18.64
C GLU A 196 -23.22 11.39 -17.76
N SER A 197 -23.90 11.00 -16.68
CA SER A 197 -24.65 11.94 -15.83
C SER A 197 -23.80 12.54 -14.70
N GLY A 198 -22.73 11.86 -14.28
CA GLY A 198 -21.98 12.18 -13.07
C GLY A 198 -22.74 11.88 -11.77
N GLU A 199 -23.88 11.19 -11.84
CA GLU A 199 -24.68 10.85 -10.67
C GLU A 199 -24.11 9.59 -9.97
N THR A 200 -24.09 9.64 -8.63
CA THR A 200 -23.82 8.45 -7.81
C THR A 200 -25.02 7.51 -7.88
N VAL A 201 -24.81 6.31 -8.45
CA VAL A 201 -25.84 5.28 -8.63
C VAL A 201 -25.78 4.19 -7.54
N TYR A 202 -24.66 4.13 -6.82
CA TYR A 202 -24.48 3.28 -5.64
C TYR A 202 -23.50 3.93 -4.66
N GLU A 203 -23.76 3.79 -3.38
CA GLU A 203 -22.84 4.12 -2.29
C GLU A 203 -22.99 3.07 -1.18
N GLY A 204 -21.87 2.67 -0.60
CA GLY A 204 -21.85 1.79 0.56
C GLY A 204 -20.50 1.77 1.25
N SER A 205 -20.45 1.10 2.41
CA SER A 205 -19.21 0.93 3.16
C SER A 205 -19.02 -0.49 3.70
N TYR A 206 -17.76 -0.82 3.97
CA TYR A 206 -17.35 -2.12 4.50
C TYR A 206 -18.00 -2.41 5.86
N GLN A 207 -18.03 -1.43 6.77
CA GLN A 207 -18.62 -1.62 8.10
C GLN A 207 -20.14 -1.82 8.03
N GLU A 208 -20.83 -1.18 7.09
CA GLU A 208 -22.24 -1.46 6.86
C GLU A 208 -22.46 -2.86 6.29
N TRP A 209 -21.62 -3.29 5.36
CA TRP A 209 -21.66 -4.63 4.78
C TRP A 209 -21.46 -5.71 5.84
N LEU A 210 -20.47 -5.56 6.72
CA LEU A 210 -20.23 -6.48 7.84
C LEU A 210 -21.47 -6.62 8.75
N LYS A 211 -22.06 -5.50 9.18
CA LYS A 211 -23.27 -5.50 10.01
C LYS A 211 -24.44 -6.24 9.35
N LYS A 212 -24.61 -6.06 8.03
CA LYS A 212 -25.66 -6.76 7.25
C LYS A 212 -25.36 -8.26 7.14
N ALA A 213 -24.10 -8.62 6.88
CA ALA A 213 -23.67 -10.01 6.78
C ALA A 213 -23.92 -10.77 8.09
N GLU A 214 -23.54 -10.18 9.23
CA GLU A 214 -23.79 -10.73 10.57
C GLU A 214 -25.28 -10.90 10.86
N ALA A 215 -26.10 -9.90 10.52
CA ALA A 215 -27.55 -9.97 10.72
C ALA A 215 -28.23 -11.05 9.86
N SER A 216 -27.66 -11.38 8.69
CA SER A 216 -28.19 -12.39 7.77
C SER A 216 -27.77 -13.83 8.11
N GLY A 217 -26.77 -13.99 8.99
CA GLY A 217 -26.26 -15.30 9.44
C GLY A 217 -27.01 -15.91 10.63
N ASN A 218 -28.07 -15.24 11.13
CA ASN A 218 -28.92 -15.71 12.23
C ASN A 218 -30.29 -16.21 11.74
#